data_AF-A0A7X6UDT5-F1
#
_entry.id   AF-A0A7X6UDT5-F1
#
_cell.length_a   1.000
_cell.length_b   1.000
_cell.length_c   1.000
_cell.angle_alpha   90.00
_cell.angle_beta   90.00
_cell.angle_gamma   90.00
#
_symmetry.space_group_name_H-M   'P 1'
#
loop_
_entity.id
_entity.type
_entity.pdbx_description
1 polymer ?
#
loop_
_entity_poly.entity_id
_entity_poly.type
_entity_poly.pdbx_seq_one_letter_code
_entity_poly.pdbx_strand_id
1 'polypeptide(L)'
;YDGVQKHQTVIGDAVRIGSKNVLVAPVTIDDGVYTAAGTVVRKDVPAGSLAMSVAPQRNVEGWVVANRPGTDSARAAQGSTEAPKE
;
A
#
# COMPACT_ATOMS: atom_id res chain seq x y z
N TYR A 1 16.14 3.56 11.49
CA TYR A 1 16.63 4.63 12.38
C TYR A 1 15.47 5.01 13.26
N ASP A 2 15.66 5.02 14.57
CA ASP A 2 14.60 5.26 15.56
C ASP A 2 14.58 6.70 16.12
N GLY A 3 15.44 7.57 15.60
CA GLY A 3 15.69 8.91 16.15
C GLY A 3 17.05 9.05 16.82
N VAL A 4 17.74 7.93 17.13
CA VAL A 4 19.08 7.91 17.75
C VAL A 4 20.01 6.92 17.06
N GLN A 5 19.56 5.68 16.87
CA GLN A 5 20.36 4.57 16.34
C GLN A 5 19.82 4.06 15.00
N LYS A 6 20.73 3.58 14.14
CA LYS A 6 20.37 2.85 12.92
C LYS A 6 20.19 1.37 13.27
N HIS A 7 19.16 0.78 12.68
CA HIS A 7 18.79 -0.62 12.86
C HIS A 7 18.84 -1.31 11.50
N GLN A 8 19.19 -2.60 11.50
CA GLN A 8 19.33 -3.40 10.29
C GLN A 8 18.03 -4.13 9.96
N THR A 9 17.71 -4.19 8.66
CA THR A 9 16.74 -5.14 8.10
C THR A 9 17.52 -6.22 7.37
N VAL A 10 17.16 -7.49 7.60
CA VAL A 10 17.73 -8.65 6.90
C VAL A 10 16.69 -9.17 5.92
N ILE A 11 17.11 -9.39 4.68
CA ILE A 11 16.27 -9.93 3.60
C ILE A 11 16.95 -11.20 3.08
N GLY A 12 16.25 -12.32 3.17
CA GLY A 12 16.69 -13.63 2.71
C GLY A 12 16.65 -13.79 1.18
N ASP A 13 16.92 -15.01 0.75
CA ASP A 13 17.03 -15.38 -0.65
C ASP A 13 15.66 -15.40 -1.34
N ALA A 14 15.64 -15.01 -2.62
CA ALA A 14 14.46 -15.07 -3.48
C ALA A 14 13.20 -14.34 -2.95
N VAL A 15 13.36 -13.35 -2.06
CA VAL A 15 12.26 -12.52 -1.55
C VAL A 15 11.70 -11.60 -2.64
N ARG A 16 10.37 -11.42 -2.66
CA ARG A 16 9.69 -10.44 -3.52
C ARG A 16 9.06 -9.32 -2.69
N ILE A 17 9.60 -8.12 -2.84
CA ILE A 17 9.05 -6.92 -2.22
C ILE A 17 8.11 -6.20 -3.18
N GLY A 18 6.83 -6.10 -2.83
CA GLY A 18 5.83 -5.37 -3.62
C GLY A 18 6.09 -3.86 -3.63
N SER A 19 5.42 -3.15 -4.54
CA SER A 19 5.57 -1.69 -4.64
C SER A 19 5.16 -0.98 -3.34
N LYS A 20 5.91 0.07 -2.98
CA LYS A 20 5.62 0.97 -1.84
C LYS A 20 5.55 0.26 -0.48
N ASN A 21 6.40 -0.74 -0.27
CA ASN A 21 6.61 -1.32 1.05
C ASN A 21 7.36 -0.35 1.97
N VAL A 22 7.10 -0.44 3.27
CA VAL A 22 7.89 0.22 4.32
C VAL A 22 8.42 -0.87 5.26
N LEU A 23 9.74 -0.96 5.39
CA LEU A 23 10.42 -1.93 6.26
C LEU A 23 10.92 -1.21 7.52
N VAL A 24 10.30 -1.48 8.66
CA VAL A 24 10.64 -0.82 9.92
C VAL A 24 11.65 -1.67 10.68
N ALA A 25 12.93 -1.40 10.50
CA ALA A 25 14.00 -2.10 11.20
C ALA A 25 13.94 -1.93 12.74
N PRO A 26 14.37 -2.94 13.53
CA PRO A 26 14.91 -4.22 13.08
C PRO A 26 13.82 -5.23 12.70
N VAL A 27 13.97 -5.86 11.52
CA VAL A 27 13.11 -6.96 11.04
C VAL A 27 13.91 -7.91 10.15
N THR A 28 13.58 -9.19 10.23
CA THR A 28 14.08 -10.26 9.36
C THR A 28 12.97 -10.74 8.44
N ILE A 29 13.23 -10.78 7.15
CA ILE A 29 12.36 -11.36 6.13
C ILE A 29 13.08 -12.60 5.60
N ASP A 30 12.59 -13.77 5.96
CA ASP A 30 13.22 -15.04 5.57
C ASP A 30 13.02 -15.37 4.09
N ASP A 31 13.67 -16.45 3.64
CA ASP A 31 13.72 -16.85 2.24
C ASP A 31 12.35 -17.09 1.61
N GLY A 32 12.23 -16.72 0.33
CA GLY A 32 11.03 -16.95 -0.48
C GLY A 32 9.79 -16.18 -0.03
N VAL A 33 9.91 -15.23 0.90
CA VAL A 33 8.78 -14.39 1.33
C VAL A 33 8.30 -13.47 0.21
N TYR A 34 6.99 -13.31 0.12
CA TYR A 34 6.35 -12.28 -0.68
C TYR A 34 5.75 -11.21 0.22
N THR A 35 5.78 -9.96 -0.21
CA THR A 35 5.03 -8.87 0.42
C THR A 35 3.99 -8.33 -0.54
N ALA A 36 2.78 -8.06 -0.05
CA ALA A 36 1.78 -7.33 -0.82
C ALA A 36 2.22 -5.87 -1.01
N ALA A 37 1.71 -5.21 -2.06
CA ALA A 37 1.96 -3.79 -2.27
C ALA A 37 1.43 -2.95 -1.10
N GLY A 38 2.18 -1.93 -0.70
CA GLY A 38 1.81 -1.04 0.41
C GLY A 38 1.96 -1.64 1.82
N THR A 39 2.61 -2.80 1.97
CA THR A 39 2.77 -3.44 3.28
C THR A 39 3.74 -2.67 4.17
N VAL A 40 3.42 -2.55 5.47
CA VAL A 40 4.30 -2.00 6.51
C VAL A 40 4.79 -3.15 7.39
N VAL A 41 6.01 -3.62 7.13
CA VAL A 41 6.62 -4.75 7.85
C VAL A 41 7.22 -4.25 9.16
N ARG A 42 6.67 -4.70 10.28
CA ARG A 42 7.09 -4.32 11.65
C ARG A 42 7.43 -5.52 12.55
N LYS A 43 7.33 -6.73 11.99
CA LYS A 43 7.61 -8.00 12.64
C LYS A 43 8.31 -8.88 11.64
N ASP A 44 9.10 -9.82 12.15
CA ASP A 44 9.76 -10.81 11.32
C ASP A 44 8.75 -11.60 10.51
N VAL A 45 9.13 -11.99 9.29
CA VAL A 45 8.29 -12.71 8.35
C VAL A 45 8.93 -14.06 8.06
N PRO A 46 8.30 -15.18 8.49
CA PRO A 46 8.84 -16.52 8.30
C PRO A 46 8.94 -16.93 6.83
N ALA A 47 9.86 -17.85 6.53
CA ALA A 47 10.13 -18.32 5.17
C ALA A 47 8.86 -18.75 4.43
N GLY A 48 8.77 -18.41 3.13
CA GLY A 48 7.64 -18.76 2.26
C GLY A 48 6.30 -18.08 2.59
N SER A 49 6.27 -17.15 3.55
CA SER A 49 5.04 -16.44 3.92
C SER A 49 4.69 -15.30 2.98
N LEU A 50 3.41 -14.91 2.98
CA LEU A 50 2.94 -13.64 2.40
C LEU A 50 2.69 -12.63 3.53
N ALA A 51 3.51 -11.57 3.58
CA ALA A 51 3.28 -10.44 4.48
C ALA A 51 2.35 -9.41 3.85
N MET A 52 1.32 -9.00 4.57
CA MET A 52 0.38 -7.97 4.13
C MET A 52 -0.13 -7.12 5.30
N SER A 53 -0.19 -5.81 5.09
CA SER A 53 -0.90 -4.88 5.98
C SER A 53 -2.23 -4.53 5.30
N VAL A 54 -3.31 -5.22 5.65
CA VAL A 54 -4.59 -5.04 4.98
C VAL A 54 -5.46 -4.05 5.74
N ALA A 55 -5.85 -2.97 5.06
CA ALA A 55 -7.13 -2.31 5.28
C ALA A 55 -7.97 -2.55 4.02
N PRO A 56 -9.19 -3.11 4.11
CA PRO A 56 -10.04 -3.30 2.93
C PRO A 56 -10.22 -1.99 2.18
N GLN A 57 -10.20 -2.05 0.85
CA GLN A 57 -10.53 -0.87 0.06
C GLN A 57 -11.97 -0.43 0.36
N ARG A 58 -12.13 0.82 0.79
CA ARG A 58 -13.43 1.46 0.93
C ARG A 58 -13.59 2.50 -0.17
N ASN A 59 -14.66 2.37 -0.94
CA ASN A 59 -15.06 3.39 -1.89
C ASN A 59 -16.06 4.33 -1.22
N VAL A 60 -15.85 5.64 -1.33
CA VAL A 60 -16.83 6.67 -0.95
C VAL A 60 -17.31 7.31 -2.24
N GLU A 61 -18.43 6.82 -2.74
CA GLU A 61 -18.98 7.25 -4.03
C GLU A 61 -19.32 8.75 -4.01
N GLY A 62 -19.08 9.43 -5.13
CA GLY A 62 -19.39 10.85 -5.29
C GLY A 62 -18.51 11.82 -4.45
N TRP A 63 -17.52 11.33 -3.69
CA TRP A 63 -16.76 12.17 -2.75
C TRP A 63 -16.14 13.41 -3.41
N VAL A 64 -15.59 13.28 -4.61
CA VAL A 64 -14.95 14.41 -5.32
C VAL A 64 -15.97 15.49 -5.69
N VAL A 65 -17.13 15.10 -6.21
CA VAL A 65 -18.18 16.05 -6.58
C VAL A 65 -18.70 16.78 -5.34
N ALA A 66 -18.89 16.04 -4.23
CA ALA A 66 -19.39 16.60 -2.98
C ALA A 66 -18.38 17.51 -2.26
N ASN A 67 -17.09 17.16 -2.25
CA ASN A 67 -16.08 17.83 -1.41
C ASN A 67 -15.16 18.78 -2.18
N ARG A 68 -15.13 18.72 -3.51
CA ARG A 68 -14.25 19.52 -4.38
C ARG A 68 -15.00 20.10 -5.59
N PRO A 69 -16.14 20.79 -5.38
CA PRO A 69 -16.92 21.34 -6.48
C PRO A 69 -16.10 22.35 -7.29
N GLY A 70 -16.36 22.42 -8.60
CA GLY A 70 -15.73 23.37 -9.51
C GLY A 70 -14.29 23.05 -9.94
N THR A 71 -13.70 21.94 -9.48
CA THR A 71 -12.39 21.46 -9.95
C THR A 71 -12.50 20.70 -11.28
N ASP A 72 -11.40 20.59 -12.03
CA ASP A 72 -11.35 19.78 -13.25
C ASP A 72 -11.73 18.32 -12.98
N SER A 73 -11.30 17.77 -11.84
CA SER A 73 -11.66 16.43 -11.41
C SER A 73 -13.16 16.28 -11.14
N ALA A 74 -13.81 17.28 -10.54
CA ALA A 74 -15.26 17.26 -10.33
C ALA A 74 -16.02 17.36 -11.65
N ARG A 75 -15.60 18.24 -12.57
CA ARG A 75 -16.17 18.34 -13.92
C ARG A 75 -16.04 17.02 -14.69
N ALA A 76 -14.87 16.40 -14.67
CA ALA A 76 -14.64 15.11 -15.32
C ALA A 76 -15.50 13.99 -14.74
N ALA A 77 -15.66 13.94 -13.41
CA ALA A 77 -16.49 12.94 -12.75
C ALA A 77 -17.99 13.11 -13.09
N GLN A 78 -18.48 14.36 -13.13
CA GLN A 78 -19.85 14.68 -13.54
C GLN A 78 -20.09 14.28 -15.01
N GLY A 79 -19.20 14.68 -15.92
CA GLY A 79 -19.31 14.31 -17.33
C GLY A 79 -19.25 12.80 -17.59
N SER A 80 -18.53 12.04 -16.76
CA SER A 80 -18.48 10.57 -16.84
C SER A 80 -19.74 9.88 -16.30
N THR A 81 -20.52 10.55 -15.47
CA THR A 81 -21.77 10.01 -14.91
C THR A 81 -22.95 10.25 -15.84
N GLU A 82 -22.87 11.26 -16.70
CA GLU A 82 -23.91 11.63 -17.69
C GLU A 82 -23.80 10.89 -19.02
N ALA A 83 -22.64 10.28 -19.32
CA ALA A 83 -22.49 9.45 -20.51
C ALA A 83 -23.26 8.12 -20.35
N PRO A 84 -24.09 7.70 -21.34
CA PRO A 84 -24.74 6.39 -21.29
C PRO A 84 -23.66 5.31 -21.22
N LYS A 85 -23.80 4.38 -20.27
CA LYS A 85 -23.08 3.10 -20.35
C LYS A 85 -23.74 2.29 -21.47
N GLU A 86 -23.04 2.11 -22.60
CA GLU A 86 -23.41 1.11 -23.62
C GLU A 86 -23.38 -0.31 -23.05
#